data_AF-A0A4R1MRR5-F1
#
_entry.id   AF-A0A4R1MRR5-F1
#
_cell.length_a   1.000
_cell.length_b   1.000
_cell.length_c   1.000
_cell.angle_alpha   90.00
_cell.angle_beta   90.00
_cell.angle_gamma   90.00
#
_symmetry.space_group_name_H-M   'P 1'
#
loop_
_entity.id
_entity.type
_entity.pdbx_description
1 polymer ?
#
loop_
_entity_poly.entity_id
_entity_poly.type
_entity_poly.pdbx_seq_one_letter_code
_entity_poly.pdbx_strand_id
1 'polypeptide(L)' 'MNERLLSPEDLIRITSARRYSKQRRWFKQQFGIDVVCNGRGEVIMLWSAFDALVLREWNLTRTSAPEPKDVELFYD' A
#
# COMPACT_ATOMS: atom_id res chain seq x y z
N MET A 1 -15.36 -7.95 2.32
CA MET A 1 -14.68 -6.99 1.42
C MET A 1 -15.64 -5.85 1.15
N ASN A 2 -15.19 -4.59 1.26
CA ASN A 2 -16.03 -3.43 0.96
C ASN A 2 -15.81 -3.02 -0.50
N GLU A 3 -16.84 -3.16 -1.33
CA GLU A 3 -16.83 -2.79 -2.77
C GLU A 3 -17.10 -1.30 -3.00
N ARG A 4 -17.11 -0.51 -1.92
CA ARG A 4 -17.24 0.95 -2.00
C ARG A 4 -15.97 1.58 -2.56
N LEU A 5 -16.14 2.54 -3.47
CA LEU A 5 -15.07 3.42 -3.93
C LEU A 5 -14.55 4.31 -2.78
N LEU A 6 -13.25 4.54 -2.76
CA LEU A 6 -12.63 5.54 -1.91
C LEU A 6 -13.17 6.92 -2.29
N SER A 7 -13.86 7.56 -1.35
CA SER A 7 -14.33 8.93 -1.55
C SER A 7 -13.16 9.91 -1.48
N PRO A 8 -13.30 11.13 -2.01
CA PRO A 8 -12.30 12.18 -1.84
C PRO A 8 -11.94 12.45 -0.38
N GLU A 9 -12.92 12.36 0.53
CA GLU A 9 -12.73 12.52 1.97
C GLU A 9 -11.90 11.39 2.58
N ASP A 10 -12.17 10.15 2.16
CA ASP A 10 -11.37 8.99 2.57
C ASP A 10 -9.92 9.12 2.11
N LEU A 11 -9.71 9.56 0.86
CA LEU A 11 -8.38 9.80 0.32
C LEU A 11 -7.63 10.89 1.09
N ILE A 12 -8.32 11.97 1.49
CA ILE A 12 -7.72 13.00 2.34
C ILE A 12 -7.36 12.42 3.70
N ARG A 13 -8.22 11.58 4.30
CA ARG A 13 -7.95 10.94 5.59
C ARG A 13 -6.74 10.00 5.55
N ILE A 14 -6.61 9.20 4.50
CA ILE A 14 -5.53 8.23 4.33
C ILE A 14 -4.20 8.93 4.02
N THR A 15 -4.21 9.84 3.05
CA THR A 15 -2.97 10.46 2.55
C THR A 15 -2.58 11.73 3.30
N SER A 16 -3.47 12.27 4.14
CA SER A 16 -3.38 13.61 4.74
C SER A 16 -3.19 14.75 3.72
N ALA A 17 -3.51 14.51 2.44
CA ALA A 17 -3.29 15.44 1.35
C ALA A 17 -4.60 15.83 0.65
N ARG A 18 -4.83 17.14 0.49
CA ARG A 18 -5.99 17.68 -0.26
C ARG A 18 -5.78 17.80 -1.77
N ARG A 19 -4.53 17.93 -2.22
CA ARG A 19 -4.22 18.07 -3.65
C ARG A 19 -4.04 16.70 -4.30
N TYR A 20 -4.72 16.45 -5.42
CA TYR A 20 -4.67 15.15 -6.10
C TYR A 20 -3.26 14.74 -6.54
N SER A 21 -2.43 15.68 -7.00
CA SER A 21 -1.02 15.41 -7.31
C SER A 21 -0.22 14.91 -6.10
N LYS A 22 -0.50 15.44 -4.90
CA LYS A 22 0.13 14.99 -3.66
C LYS A 22 -0.39 13.62 -3.22
N GLN A 23 -1.68 13.34 -3.38
CA GLN A 23 -2.25 12.03 -3.12
C GLN A 23 -1.60 10.96 -3.99
N ARG A 24 -1.48 11.19 -5.30
CA ARG A 24 -0.79 10.28 -6.23
C ARG A 24 0.66 10.03 -5.84
N ARG A 25 1.38 11.12 -5.51
CA ARG A 25 2.77 11.03 -5.04
C ARG A 25 2.87 10.21 -3.74
N TRP A 26 1.91 10.34 -2.84
CA TRP A 26 1.87 9.57 -1.60
C TRP A 26 1.77 8.07 -1.89
N PHE A 27 0.87 7.64 -2.79
CA PHE A 27 0.77 6.21 -3.17
C PHE A 27 2.06 5.68 -3.80
N LYS A 28 2.72 6.48 -4.64
CA LYS A 28 4.03 6.13 -5.20
C LYS A 28 5.12 6.00 -4.13
N GLN A 29 5.07 6.84 -3.10
CA GLN A 29 6.03 6.80 -2.00
C GLN A 29 5.79 5.66 -1.02
N GLN A 30 4.53 5.35 -0.71
CA GLN A 30 4.19 4.31 0.26
C GLN A 30 4.21 2.90 -0.34
N PHE A 31 3.72 2.73 -1.57
CA PHE A 31 3.53 1.42 -2.19
C PHE A 31 4.34 1.22 -3.47
N GLY A 32 5.05 2.25 -3.95
CA GLY A 32 5.81 2.18 -5.21
C GLY A 32 4.95 2.13 -6.47
N ILE A 33 3.64 2.43 -6.39
CA ILE A 33 2.71 2.30 -7.52
C ILE A 33 2.28 3.66 -8.09
N ASP A 34 2.01 3.68 -9.39
CA ASP A 34 1.30 4.77 -10.03
C ASP A 34 -0.22 4.44 -10.06
N VAL A 35 -1.00 5.22 -9.31
CA VAL A 35 -2.44 4.99 -9.15
C VAL A 35 -3.26 5.51 -10.33
N VAL A 36 -4.30 4.76 -10.69
CA VAL A 36 -5.24 5.14 -11.74
C VAL A 36 -6.05 6.36 -11.33
N CYS A 37 -6.21 7.30 -12.26
CA CYS A 37 -6.92 8.55 -12.03
C CYS A 37 -7.94 8.82 -13.14
N ASN A 38 -8.97 9.60 -12.82
CA ASN A 38 -9.91 10.09 -13.83
C ASN A 38 -9.31 11.24 -14.67
N GLY A 39 -10.08 11.73 -15.66
CA GLY A 39 -9.69 12.87 -16.50
C GLY A 39 -9.46 14.19 -15.74
N ARG A 40 -9.86 14.28 -14.46
CA ARG A 40 -9.61 15.42 -13.57
C ARG A 40 -8.40 15.22 -12.66
N GLY A 41 -7.78 14.04 -12.69
CA GLY A 41 -6.62 13.69 -11.88
C GLY A 41 -6.94 13.14 -10.48
N GLU A 42 -8.22 12.91 -10.17
CA GLU A 42 -8.65 12.27 -8.91
C GLU A 42 -8.34 10.79 -8.93
N VAL A 43 -7.85 10.26 -7.80
CA VAL A 43 -7.57 8.84 -7.65
C VAL A 43 -8.89 8.07 -7.62
N ILE A 44 -9.03 7.08 -8.51
CA ILE A 44 -10.18 6.16 -8.49
C ILE A 44 -9.67 4.80 -8.02
N MET A 45 -10.11 4.38 -6.84
CA MET A 45 -9.73 3.10 -6.25
C MET A 45 -10.84 2.59 -5.33
N LEU A 46 -11.03 1.27 -5.30
CA LEU A 46 -11.92 0.59 -4.36
C LEU A 46 -11.26 0.42 -2.99
N TRP A 47 -12.05 0.42 -1.92
CA TRP A 47 -11.56 0.09 -0.59
C TRP A 47 -10.91 -1.29 -0.54
N SER A 48 -11.52 -2.30 -1.17
CA SER A 48 -10.94 -3.64 -1.27
C SER A 48 -9.57 -3.68 -1.95
N ALA A 49 -9.34 -2.83 -2.97
CA ALA A 49 -8.06 -2.72 -3.64
C ALA A 49 -7.01 -2.04 -2.75
N PHE A 50 -7.41 -1.03 -1.96
CA PHE A 50 -6.55 -0.40 -0.98
C PHE A 50 -6.16 -1.37 0.15
N ASP A 51 -7.11 -2.13 0.68
CA ASP A 51 -6.84 -3.16 1.70
C ASP A 51 -5.84 -4.19 1.18
N ALA A 52 -5.95 -4.60 -0.09
CA ALA A 52 -4.99 -5.52 -0.71
C ALA A 52 -3.57 -4.92 -0.80
N LEU A 53 -3.43 -3.61 -1.04
CA LEU A 53 -2.14 -2.93 -1.03
C LEU A 53 -1.53 -2.91 0.37
N VAL A 54 -2.33 -2.61 1.40
CA VAL A 54 -1.89 -2.61 2.80
C VAL A 54 -1.45 -4.01 3.23
N LEU A 55 -2.25 -5.04 2.91
CA LEU A 55 -1.92 -6.43 3.20
C LEU A 55 -0.62 -6.87 2.50
N ARG A 56 -0.42 -6.46 1.23
CA ARG A 56 0.81 -6.72 0.50
C ARG A 56 2.02 -6.09 1.19
N GLU A 57 1.93 -4.82 1.59
CA GLU A 57 3.00 -4.12 2.29
C GLU A 57 3.34 -4.79 3.63
N TRP A 58 2.31 -5.16 4.40
CA TRP A 58 2.49 -5.84 5.69
C TRP A 58 3.05 -7.27 5.55
N ASN A 59 2.67 -7.97 4.48
CA ASN A 59 3.20 -9.30 4.19
C ASN A 59 4.65 -9.24 3.69
N LEU A 60 5.01 -8.24 2.88
CA LEU A 60 6.40 -7.97 2.50
C LEU A 60 7.26 -7.64 3.72
N THR A 61 6.72 -6.89 4.67
CA THR A 61 7.41 -6.55 5.93
C THR A 61 7.59 -7.76 6.86
N ARG A 62 6.67 -8.74 6.84
CA ARG A 62 6.80 -9.97 7.63
C ARG A 62 7.72 -11.02 7.00
N THR A 63 7.95 -10.96 5.69
CA THR A 63 8.92 -11.82 5.00
C THR A 63 10.36 -11.30 5.09
N SER A 64 10.60 -10.10 5.60
CA SER A 64 11.95 -9.63 5.97
C SER A 64 12.29 -9.96 7.43
N ALA A 65 12.09 -11.21 7.84
CA ALA A 65 12.90 -11.79 8.93
C ALA A 65 14.07 -12.50 8.24
N PRO A 66 15.34 -12.24 8.59
CA PRO A 66 16.43 -13.04 8.05
C PRO A 66 16.18 -14.48 8.46
N GLU A 67 16.10 -15.38 7.48
CA GLU A 67 16.18 -16.81 7.73
C GLU A 67 17.38 -17.04 8.66
N PRO A 68 17.20 -17.72 9.81
CA PRO A 68 18.35 -18.20 10.55
C PRO A 68 19.04 -19.19 9.62
N LYS A 69 20.16 -18.76 9.02
CA LYS A 69 21.05 -19.65 8.30
C LYS A 69 21.39 -20.79 9.24
N ASP A 70 21.22 -22.02 8.76
CA ASP A 70 21.68 -23.23 9.41
C ASP A 70 23.08 -23.00 9.99
N VAL A 71 23.21 -23.04 11.32
CA VAL A 71 24.52 -23.12 11.99
C VAL A 71 24.63 -24.52 12.56
N GLU A 72 25.59 -25.24 11.98
CA GLU A 72 25.96 -26.64 12.12
C GLU A 72 25.83 -27.21 13.54
N LEU A 73 25.11 -28.33 13.66
CA LEU A 73 25.26 -29.27 14.77
C LEU A 73 26.51 -30.12 14.53
N PHE A 74 27.63 -29.73 15.13
CA PHE A 74 28.77 -30.63 15.31
C PHE A 74 28.37 -31.72 16.33
N TYR A 75 28.30 -32.97 15.89
CA TYR A 75 28.30 -34.13 16.79
C TYR A 75 29.75 -34.44 17.16
N ASP A 76 30.03 -34.49 18.47
CA ASP A 76 31.24 -35.06 19.09
C ASP A 76 31.18 -36.60 19.07
#